data_AF-A0AAD6IAK7-F1
#
_entry.id   AF-A0AAD6IAK7-F1
#
_cell.length_a   1.000
_cell.length_b   1.000
_cell.length_c   1.000
_cell.angle_alpha   90.00
_cell.angle_beta   90.00
_cell.angle_gamma   90.00
#
_symmetry.space_group_name_H-M   'P 1'
#
loop_
_entity.id
_entity.type
_entity.pdbx_description
1 polymer ?
#
loop_
_entity_poly.entity_id
_entity_poly.type
_entity_poly.pdbx_seq_one_letter_code
_entity_poly.pdbx_strand_id
1 'polypeptide(L)'
;MVLPSHAPTLMEASPDIFLSKLEIPQFSVRDRWWEEDAIVTLRAYALKPILQGFRFGFFRDMKSVKYILESRPPSVLNSFITALSNPHEPYLSEQSNCEKLTSWSWFPSAQGDLSSAQRIALEIEAESHFQFRQIAFEDIVRAALGYEAPSVEWFLQQHRALGALFLKHMRAYPKEITVYSMVEEHLRTLSPFAHQTLAQCLMVFQPDGENNMPLPDTPGFSFIAGPIQQLFKENSCSLREMFKLLSVLAARFQQTYTHSSTMSWTQDFDVSLPHISTEE
;
A
#
# COMPACT_ATOMS: atom_id res chain seq x y z
N MET A 1 20.65 -18.09 -19.66
CA MET A 1 19.30 -17.75 -20.16
C MET A 1 19.03 -16.33 -19.70
N VAL A 2 19.04 -15.41 -20.66
CA VAL A 2 19.17 -13.96 -20.44
C VAL A 2 17.76 -13.39 -20.24
N LEU A 3 17.55 -12.66 -19.15
CA LEU A 3 16.32 -11.93 -18.85
C LEU A 3 16.06 -10.86 -19.92
N PRO A 4 14.80 -10.62 -20.36
CA PRO A 4 14.50 -9.53 -21.26
C PRO A 4 14.60 -8.20 -20.49
N SER A 5 15.73 -7.53 -20.69
CA SER A 5 15.99 -6.15 -20.31
C SER A 5 15.33 -5.21 -21.32
N HIS A 6 14.09 -4.79 -21.07
CA HIS A 6 13.51 -3.62 -21.73
C HIS A 6 12.65 -2.81 -20.74
N ALA A 7 13.30 -2.26 -19.72
CA ALA A 7 12.87 -0.96 -19.20
C ALA A 7 13.44 0.10 -20.16
N PRO A 8 12.62 0.98 -20.77
CA PRO A 8 13.17 2.09 -21.52
C PRO A 8 13.96 2.97 -20.56
N THR A 9 15.22 3.22 -20.93
CA THR A 9 16.14 4.14 -20.28
C THR A 9 15.55 5.55 -20.23
N LEU A 10 14.75 5.82 -19.19
CA LEU A 10 14.22 7.14 -18.82
C LEU A 10 14.72 7.47 -17.40
N MET A 11 16.04 7.39 -17.21
CA MET A 11 16.73 7.98 -16.05
C MET A 11 17.44 9.27 -16.48
N GLU A 12 16.69 10.21 -17.06
CA GLU A 12 17.00 11.62 -16.80
C GLU A 12 16.40 11.94 -15.43
N ALA A 13 17.20 12.55 -14.54
CA ALA A 13 16.88 12.78 -13.13
C ALA A 13 15.42 13.26 -12.91
N SER A 14 14.55 12.31 -12.56
CA SER A 14 13.29 12.62 -11.89
C SER A 14 13.65 13.07 -10.47
N PRO A 15 12.98 14.08 -9.91
CA PRO A 15 13.09 14.35 -8.49
C PRO A 15 12.76 13.06 -7.72
N ASP A 16 13.37 12.89 -6.55
CA ASP A 16 13.11 11.75 -5.68
C ASP A 16 11.77 11.97 -4.98
N ILE A 17 10.67 11.75 -5.72
CA ILE A 17 9.32 12.21 -5.33
C ILE A 17 8.83 11.51 -4.06
N PHE A 18 9.19 10.25 -3.93
CA PHE A 18 8.76 9.39 -2.84
C PHE A 18 9.93 8.58 -2.31
N LEU A 19 10.06 8.53 -0.98
CA LEU A 19 10.84 7.53 -0.28
C LEU A 19 9.87 6.73 0.58
N SER A 20 9.73 5.42 0.35
CA SER A 20 8.73 4.59 1.06
C SER A 20 8.80 4.68 2.58
N LYS A 21 10.01 4.84 3.14
CA LYS A 21 10.23 5.03 4.57
C LYS A 21 9.66 6.33 5.13
N LEU A 22 9.39 7.31 4.28
CA LEU A 22 8.78 8.60 4.63
C LEU A 22 7.27 8.63 4.35
N GLU A 23 6.78 7.75 3.48
CA GLU A 23 5.36 7.68 3.10
C GLU A 23 4.51 6.81 4.03
N ILE A 24 5.16 6.02 4.90
CA ILE A 24 4.54 5.37 6.05
C ILE A 24 4.92 6.15 7.32
N PRO A 25 3.96 6.48 8.22
CA PRO A 25 4.27 7.04 9.53
C PRO A 25 5.27 6.18 10.29
N GLN A 26 6.27 6.81 10.92
CA GLN A 26 7.27 6.06 11.67
C GLN A 26 6.65 5.33 12.86
N PHE A 27 6.88 4.02 12.90
CA PHE A 27 6.42 3.17 14.00
C PHE A 27 7.58 2.69 14.85
N SER A 28 7.82 3.40 15.97
CA SER A 28 8.77 3.00 16.98
C SER A 28 8.03 2.62 18.25
N VAL A 29 8.07 1.32 18.59
CA VAL A 29 7.60 0.80 19.88
C VAL A 29 8.75 0.03 20.53
N ARG A 30 8.84 0.09 21.85
CA ARG A 30 9.90 -0.60 22.62
C ARG A 30 9.74 -2.12 22.54
N ASP A 31 8.50 -2.59 22.68
CA ASP A 31 8.17 -4.01 22.73
C ASP A 31 7.28 -4.36 21.54
N ARG A 32 7.81 -5.16 20.61
CA ARG A 32 7.05 -5.73 19.48
C ARG A 32 6.38 -7.02 19.92
N TRP A 33 5.41 -6.89 20.84
CA TRP A 33 4.74 -8.03 21.49
C TRP A 33 4.23 -9.08 20.49
N TRP A 34 3.78 -8.65 19.30
CA TRP A 34 3.27 -9.54 18.26
C TRP A 34 4.36 -10.43 17.64
N GLU A 35 5.63 -10.03 17.65
CA GLU A 35 6.75 -10.86 17.18
C GLU A 35 7.02 -12.01 18.18
N GLU A 36 6.95 -11.71 19.47
CA GLU A 36 7.12 -12.71 20.53
C GLU A 36 5.94 -13.70 20.54
N ASP A 37 4.72 -13.17 20.49
CA ASP A 37 3.49 -13.97 20.39
C ASP A 37 3.43 -14.80 19.10
N ALA A 38 4.06 -14.34 18.01
CA ALA A 38 4.14 -15.12 16.77
C ALA A 38 4.95 -16.40 16.98
N ILE A 39 6.08 -16.32 17.69
CA ILE A 39 6.88 -17.50 18.05
C ILE A 39 6.08 -18.43 18.96
N VAL A 40 5.38 -17.89 19.95
CA VAL A 40 4.51 -18.69 20.85
C VAL A 40 3.40 -19.37 20.04
N THR A 41 2.74 -18.64 19.14
CA THR A 41 1.69 -19.15 18.25
C THR A 41 2.21 -20.27 17.37
N LEU A 42 3.42 -20.09 16.82
CA LEU A 42 4.08 -21.13 16.04
C LEU A 42 4.40 -22.37 16.88
N ARG A 43 4.64 -22.25 18.19
CA ARG A 43 4.84 -23.41 19.06
C ARG A 43 3.54 -24.04 19.57
N ALA A 44 2.43 -23.31 19.58
CA ALA A 44 1.15 -23.74 20.18
C ALA A 44 0.35 -24.77 19.36
N TYR A 45 0.90 -25.30 18.25
CA TYR A 45 0.28 -26.33 17.38
C TYR A 45 -1.12 -26.01 16.83
N ALA A 46 -1.56 -24.74 16.90
CA ALA A 46 -2.85 -24.33 16.37
C ALA A 46 -2.73 -23.93 14.89
N LEU A 47 -3.25 -24.77 14.00
CA LEU A 47 -3.15 -24.60 12.54
C LEU A 47 -3.64 -23.23 12.04
N LYS A 48 -4.86 -22.83 12.41
CA LYS A 48 -5.48 -21.58 11.94
C LYS A 48 -4.65 -20.32 12.31
N PRO A 49 -4.25 -20.10 13.58
CA PRO A 49 -3.36 -18.99 13.93
C PRO A 49 -2.03 -18.99 13.19
N ILE A 50 -1.45 -20.16 12.90
CA ILE A 50 -0.20 -20.25 12.14
C ILE A 50 -0.42 -19.79 10.70
N LEU A 51 -1.49 -20.26 10.04
CA LEU A 51 -1.84 -19.82 8.68
C LEU A 51 -2.07 -18.31 8.61
N GLN A 52 -2.73 -17.73 9.61
CA GLN A 52 -2.91 -16.27 9.72
C GLN A 52 -1.57 -15.54 9.93
N GLY A 53 -0.67 -16.11 10.74
CA GLY A 53 0.68 -15.58 10.90
C GLY A 53 1.49 -15.58 9.60
N PHE A 54 1.28 -16.58 8.73
CA PHE A 54 1.85 -16.59 7.38
C PHE A 54 1.19 -15.54 6.48
N ARG A 55 -0.15 -15.46 6.47
CA ARG A 55 -0.92 -14.49 5.68
C ARG A 55 -0.45 -13.05 5.93
N PHE A 56 -0.40 -12.63 7.19
CA PHE A 56 0.06 -11.29 7.58
C PHE A 56 1.59 -11.17 7.68
N GLY A 57 2.31 -12.29 7.50
CA GLY A 57 3.78 -12.33 7.48
C GLY A 57 4.45 -11.90 8.79
N PHE A 58 3.87 -12.24 9.94
CA PHE A 58 4.48 -11.97 11.25
C PHE A 58 5.67 -12.88 11.59
N PHE A 59 5.95 -13.89 10.76
CA PHE A 59 7.13 -14.72 10.92
C PHE A 59 8.33 -14.15 10.16
N ARG A 60 9.23 -13.49 10.89
CA ARG A 60 10.40 -12.82 10.30
C ARG A 60 11.51 -13.78 9.88
N ASP A 61 11.83 -14.75 10.74
CA ASP A 61 12.90 -15.74 10.46
C ASP A 61 12.31 -17.04 9.94
N MET A 62 12.25 -17.14 8.61
CA MET A 62 11.78 -18.34 7.93
C MET A 62 12.65 -19.58 8.19
N LYS A 63 13.91 -19.42 8.62
CA LYS A 63 14.75 -20.57 9.02
C LYS A 63 14.28 -21.13 10.36
N SER A 64 14.03 -20.27 11.34
CA SER A 64 13.43 -20.67 12.62
C SER A 64 12.05 -21.28 12.43
N VAL A 65 11.24 -20.71 11.54
CA VAL A 65 9.92 -21.27 11.21
C VAL A 65 10.06 -22.68 10.68
N LYS A 66 10.92 -22.86 9.66
CA LYS A 66 11.18 -24.17 9.06
C LYS A 66 11.65 -25.18 10.12
N TYR A 67 12.61 -24.81 10.96
CA TYR A 67 13.10 -25.67 12.04
C TYR A 67 11.98 -26.11 13.01
N ILE A 68 11.13 -25.17 13.46
CA ILE A 68 10.02 -25.46 14.37
C ILE A 68 8.93 -26.32 13.70
N LEU A 69 8.72 -26.16 12.40
CA LEU A 69 7.77 -26.99 11.64
C LEU A 69 8.32 -28.40 11.37
N GLU A 70 9.61 -28.53 11.06
CA GLU A 70 10.29 -29.82 10.80
C GLU A 70 10.45 -30.66 12.05
N SER A 71 10.56 -30.06 13.23
CA SER A 71 10.58 -30.79 14.51
C SER A 71 9.23 -31.39 14.91
N ARG A 72 8.18 -31.26 14.09
CA ARG A 72 6.82 -31.70 14.43
C ARG A 72 6.56 -33.16 14.00
N PRO A 73 5.60 -33.83 14.66
CA PRO A 73 5.11 -35.11 14.20
C PRO A 73 4.64 -35.04 12.73
N PRO A 74 4.94 -36.05 11.89
CA PRO A 74 4.55 -36.06 10.49
C PRO A 74 3.05 -35.85 10.24
N SER A 75 2.19 -36.31 11.17
CA SER A 75 0.74 -36.12 11.09
C SER A 75 0.32 -34.65 11.09
N VAL A 76 0.96 -33.81 11.92
CA VAL A 76 0.66 -32.37 12.01
C VAL A 76 1.17 -31.63 10.78
N LEU A 77 2.34 -32.03 10.26
CA LEU A 77 2.88 -31.47 9.02
C LEU A 77 1.98 -31.80 7.82
N ASN A 78 1.47 -33.03 7.75
CA ASN A 78 0.53 -33.44 6.71
C ASN A 78 -0.78 -32.63 6.78
N SER A 79 -1.36 -32.43 7.97
CA SER A 79 -2.54 -31.56 8.12
C SER A 79 -2.25 -30.12 7.67
N PHE A 80 -1.04 -29.62 7.90
CA PHE A 80 -0.61 -28.31 7.42
C PHE A 80 -0.59 -28.25 5.89
N ILE A 81 0.10 -29.19 5.24
CA ILE A 81 0.18 -29.28 3.78
C ILE A 81 -1.19 -29.45 3.14
N THR A 82 -2.08 -30.25 3.74
CA THR A 82 -3.46 -30.42 3.27
C THR A 82 -4.25 -29.12 3.36
N ALA A 83 -4.11 -28.34 4.45
CA ALA A 83 -4.78 -27.06 4.59
C ALA A 83 -4.26 -26.00 3.60
N LEU A 84 -2.94 -25.93 3.38
CA LEU A 84 -2.36 -25.04 2.37
C LEU A 84 -2.82 -25.41 0.94
N SER A 85 -3.08 -26.69 0.70
CA SER A 85 -3.55 -27.19 -0.59
C SER A 85 -5.07 -27.02 -0.79
N ASN A 86 -5.81 -26.54 0.20
CA ASN A 86 -7.26 -26.40 0.11
C ASN A 86 -7.65 -25.08 -0.59
N PRO A 87 -8.27 -25.12 -1.79
CA PRO A 87 -8.63 -23.92 -2.55
C PRO A 87 -9.74 -23.09 -1.90
N HIS A 88 -10.48 -23.64 -0.91
CA HIS A 88 -11.54 -22.91 -0.20
C HIS A 88 -11.05 -22.08 0.98
N GLU A 89 -9.77 -22.19 1.35
CA GLU A 89 -9.18 -21.36 2.39
C GLU A 89 -8.23 -20.34 1.72
N PRO A 90 -8.61 -19.04 1.63
CA PRO A 90 -7.88 -18.03 0.84
C PRO A 90 -6.53 -17.63 1.44
N TYR A 91 -6.00 -18.38 2.42
CA TYR A 91 -4.86 -17.97 3.25
C TYR A 91 -3.54 -17.79 2.49
N LEU A 92 -3.41 -18.40 1.30
CA LEU A 92 -2.21 -18.27 0.45
C LEU A 92 -2.50 -17.85 -1.00
N SER A 93 -3.74 -17.97 -1.48
CA SER A 93 -4.05 -17.72 -2.90
C SER A 93 -3.91 -16.24 -3.31
N GLU A 94 -3.91 -15.32 -2.35
CA GLU A 94 -3.74 -13.88 -2.58
C GLU A 94 -2.28 -13.41 -2.45
N GLN A 95 -1.38 -14.23 -1.87
CA GLN A 95 0.02 -13.86 -1.62
C GLN A 95 0.91 -13.79 -2.87
N SER A 96 0.40 -14.21 -4.05
CA SER A 96 1.14 -14.18 -5.31
C SER A 96 0.61 -13.12 -6.30
N ASN A 97 -0.15 -12.11 -5.86
CA ASN A 97 -0.64 -11.08 -6.77
C ASN A 97 0.45 -10.09 -7.24
N CYS A 98 1.66 -10.14 -6.69
CA CYS A 98 2.77 -9.31 -7.18
C CYS A 98 3.10 -9.58 -8.66
N GLU A 99 2.82 -10.78 -9.17
CA GLU A 99 3.04 -11.15 -10.58
C GLU A 99 1.95 -10.63 -11.55
N LYS A 100 0.86 -10.06 -11.02
CA LYS A 100 -0.27 -9.53 -11.81
C LYS A 100 -0.51 -8.04 -11.63
N LEU A 101 0.43 -7.33 -11.00
CA LEU A 101 0.34 -5.89 -10.84
C LEU A 101 0.40 -5.20 -12.21
N THR A 102 -0.60 -4.40 -12.50
CA THR A 102 -0.77 -3.72 -13.79
C THR A 102 -0.10 -2.36 -13.77
N SER A 103 0.76 -2.09 -14.76
CA SER A 103 1.47 -0.82 -14.84
C SER A 103 0.53 0.36 -15.09
N TRP A 104 0.95 1.54 -14.65
CA TRP A 104 0.30 2.82 -14.94
C TRP A 104 -0.07 2.95 -16.42
N SER A 105 -1.34 3.26 -16.68
CA SER A 105 -1.91 3.23 -18.04
C SER A 105 -2.31 4.60 -18.60
N TRP A 106 -2.38 5.63 -17.76
CA TRP A 106 -2.73 6.99 -18.16
C TRP A 106 -1.53 7.74 -18.73
N PHE A 107 -1.72 8.49 -19.84
CA PHE A 107 -0.67 9.28 -20.49
C PHE A 107 -1.17 10.69 -20.84
N PRO A 108 -0.30 11.71 -20.77
CA PRO A 108 -0.66 13.06 -21.19
C PRO A 108 -0.91 13.11 -22.71
N SER A 109 -1.98 13.79 -23.13
CA SER A 109 -2.36 13.92 -24.53
C SER A 109 -1.64 15.09 -25.19
N ALA A 110 -1.10 14.90 -26.40
CA ALA A 110 -0.34 15.93 -27.13
C ALA A 110 -1.21 16.98 -27.85
N GLN A 111 -2.53 16.83 -27.81
CA GLN A 111 -3.46 17.77 -28.44
C GLN A 111 -4.09 18.64 -27.36
N GLY A 112 -3.84 19.95 -27.45
CA GLY A 112 -4.43 21.01 -26.63
C GLY A 112 -5.93 21.18 -26.79
N ASP A 113 -6.68 20.10 -27.01
CA ASP A 113 -8.04 20.07 -26.52
C ASP A 113 -7.92 20.23 -25.02
N LEU A 114 -8.31 21.41 -24.54
CA LEU A 114 -8.46 21.76 -23.15
C LEU A 114 -9.53 20.84 -22.53
N SER A 115 -9.22 19.54 -22.41
CA SER A 115 -9.81 18.72 -21.37
C SER A 115 -9.66 19.55 -20.11
N SER A 116 -10.81 19.88 -19.49
CA SER A 116 -10.80 20.73 -18.31
C SER A 116 -9.78 20.15 -17.34
N ALA A 117 -8.94 20.99 -16.72
CA ALA A 117 -7.92 20.52 -15.79
C ALA A 117 -8.49 19.55 -14.75
N GLN A 118 -9.75 19.78 -14.35
CA GLN A 118 -10.55 18.87 -13.55
C GLN A 118 -10.70 17.46 -14.14
N ARG A 119 -10.98 17.32 -15.43
CA ARG A 119 -11.08 16.02 -16.09
C ARG A 119 -9.76 15.27 -16.05
N ILE A 120 -8.64 15.93 -16.35
CA ILE A 120 -7.31 15.32 -16.27
C ILE A 120 -7.04 14.86 -14.83
N ALA A 121 -7.35 15.71 -13.83
CA ALA A 121 -7.17 15.38 -12.42
C ALA A 121 -8.01 14.15 -12.01
N LEU A 122 -9.25 14.03 -12.49
CA LEU A 122 -10.11 12.87 -12.24
C LEU A 122 -9.60 11.59 -12.92
N GLU A 123 -9.05 11.68 -14.14
CA GLU A 123 -8.46 10.52 -14.81
C GLU A 123 -7.20 10.02 -14.08
N ILE A 124 -6.36 10.94 -13.58
CA ILE A 124 -5.18 10.60 -12.78
C ILE A 124 -5.59 10.03 -11.42
N GLU A 125 -6.60 10.60 -10.76
CA GLU A 125 -7.12 10.08 -9.49
C GLU A 125 -7.68 8.67 -9.67
N ALA A 126 -8.46 8.43 -10.72
CA ALA A 126 -9.02 7.11 -11.00
C ALA A 126 -7.92 6.06 -11.23
N GLU A 127 -6.84 6.41 -11.94
CA GLU A 127 -5.68 5.55 -12.11
C GLU A 127 -4.96 5.34 -10.78
N SER A 128 -4.70 6.40 -10.01
CA SER A 128 -4.08 6.30 -8.67
C SER A 128 -4.89 5.40 -7.74
N HIS A 129 -6.22 5.52 -7.72
CA HIS A 129 -7.12 4.65 -6.97
C HIS A 129 -7.03 3.21 -7.50
N PHE A 130 -7.08 3.00 -8.80
CA PHE A 130 -6.95 1.67 -9.41
C PHE A 130 -5.62 0.98 -9.03
N GLN A 131 -4.51 1.72 -9.01
CA GLN A 131 -3.22 1.21 -8.55
C GLN A 131 -3.26 0.86 -7.04
N PHE A 132 -3.89 1.68 -6.21
CA PHE A 132 -4.03 1.41 -4.77
C PHE A 132 -4.86 0.15 -4.48
N ARG A 133 -5.92 -0.12 -5.26
CA ARG A 133 -6.77 -1.32 -5.11
C ARG A 133 -6.02 -2.63 -5.29
N GLN A 134 -4.85 -2.60 -5.93
CA GLN A 134 -4.02 -3.78 -6.15
C GLN A 134 -3.14 -4.11 -4.94
N ILE A 135 -3.04 -3.22 -3.96
CA ILE A 135 -2.29 -3.47 -2.73
C ILE A 135 -3.16 -4.30 -1.78
N ALA A 136 -2.63 -5.46 -1.37
CA ALA A 136 -3.28 -6.29 -0.37
C ALA A 136 -3.29 -5.62 1.00
N PHE A 137 -4.35 -5.82 1.79
CA PHE A 137 -4.45 -5.26 3.13
C PHE A 137 -3.31 -5.74 4.03
N GLU A 138 -2.89 -6.99 3.86
CA GLU A 138 -1.77 -7.62 4.57
C GLU A 138 -0.47 -6.84 4.36
N ASP A 139 -0.21 -6.38 3.14
CA ASP A 139 0.98 -5.60 2.83
C ASP A 139 0.93 -4.20 3.46
N ILE A 140 -0.26 -3.59 3.54
CA ILE A 140 -0.45 -2.33 4.29
C ILE A 140 -0.18 -2.54 5.78
N VAL A 141 -0.71 -3.63 6.39
CA VAL A 141 -0.44 -3.96 7.80
C VAL A 141 1.06 -4.17 8.02
N ARG A 142 1.73 -4.91 7.13
CA ARG A 142 3.17 -5.13 7.20
C ARG A 142 3.95 -3.81 7.13
N ALA A 143 3.62 -2.96 6.16
CA ALA A 143 4.24 -1.64 6.01
C ALA A 143 4.02 -0.78 7.26
N ALA A 144 2.80 -0.74 7.79
CA ALA A 144 2.44 0.02 8.99
C ALA A 144 3.26 -0.41 10.22
N LEU A 145 3.61 -1.70 10.34
CA LEU A 145 4.44 -2.23 11.42
C LEU A 145 5.96 -2.12 11.15
N GLY A 146 6.35 -1.52 10.03
CA GLY A 146 7.74 -1.29 9.64
C GLY A 146 8.42 -2.49 8.99
N TYR A 147 7.65 -3.44 8.45
CA TYR A 147 8.18 -4.51 7.60
C TYR A 147 8.25 -4.08 6.14
N GLU A 148 9.09 -4.77 5.36
CA GLU A 148 9.10 -4.62 3.90
C GLU A 148 7.78 -5.13 3.30
N ALA A 149 7.21 -4.30 2.44
CA ALA A 149 5.96 -4.54 1.72
C ALA A 149 6.15 -4.17 0.23
N PRO A 150 6.49 -5.14 -0.64
CA PRO A 150 6.84 -4.88 -2.04
C PRO A 150 5.73 -4.20 -2.85
N SER A 151 4.46 -4.51 -2.59
CA SER A 151 3.31 -3.90 -3.29
C SER A 151 3.14 -2.42 -2.95
N VAL A 152 3.44 -2.01 -1.71
CA VAL A 152 3.45 -0.60 -1.29
C VAL A 152 4.57 0.17 -2.00
N GLU A 153 5.78 -0.41 -2.05
CA GLU A 153 6.88 0.19 -2.80
C GLU A 153 6.55 0.28 -4.29
N TRP A 154 5.97 -0.77 -4.87
CA TRP A 154 5.53 -0.78 -6.26
C TRP A 154 4.49 0.32 -6.56
N PHE A 155 3.54 0.57 -5.67
CA PHE A 155 2.56 1.65 -5.82
C PHE A 155 3.23 3.03 -5.85
N LEU A 156 4.22 3.25 -4.99
CA LEU A 156 5.02 4.47 -5.00
C LEU A 156 5.87 4.58 -6.28
N GLN A 157 6.39 3.46 -6.80
CA GLN A 157 7.07 3.41 -8.10
C GLN A 157 6.15 3.82 -9.25
N GLN A 158 4.85 3.48 -9.22
CA GLN A 158 3.91 3.96 -10.25
C GLN A 158 3.82 5.48 -10.28
N HIS A 159 3.80 6.13 -9.10
CA HIS A 159 3.76 7.58 -9.02
C HIS A 159 5.09 8.25 -9.40
N ARG A 160 6.24 7.62 -9.11
CA ARG A 160 7.54 8.07 -9.65
C ARG A 160 7.57 7.99 -11.18
N ALA A 161 7.02 6.93 -11.76
CA ALA A 161 6.91 6.78 -13.21
C ALA A 161 5.99 7.85 -13.83
N LEU A 162 4.86 8.17 -13.17
CA LEU A 162 4.01 9.30 -13.53
C LEU A 162 4.78 10.63 -13.51
N GLY A 163 5.60 10.87 -12.49
CA GLY A 163 6.45 12.06 -12.42
C GLY A 163 7.42 12.17 -13.61
N ALA A 164 8.07 11.07 -13.97
CA ALA A 164 8.94 11.04 -15.16
C ALA A 164 8.18 11.34 -16.46
N LEU A 165 6.93 10.85 -16.59
CA LEU A 165 6.05 11.18 -17.72
C LEU A 165 5.75 12.67 -17.77
N PHE A 166 5.39 13.29 -16.64
CA PHE A 166 5.11 14.74 -16.57
C PHE A 166 6.33 15.58 -16.94
N LEU A 167 7.50 15.27 -16.40
CA LEU A 167 8.72 16.03 -16.71
C LEU A 167 9.05 15.95 -18.20
N LYS A 168 8.98 14.75 -18.77
CA LYS A 168 9.23 14.55 -20.21
C LYS A 168 8.22 15.36 -21.05
N HIS A 169 6.95 15.29 -20.68
CA HIS A 169 5.87 15.97 -21.40
C HIS A 169 5.98 17.49 -21.30
N MET A 170 6.16 18.05 -20.11
CA MET A 170 6.28 19.50 -19.91
C MET A 170 7.55 20.09 -20.54
N ARG A 171 8.64 19.32 -20.65
CA ARG A 171 9.83 19.71 -21.44
C ARG A 171 9.49 19.83 -22.93
N ALA A 172 8.71 18.89 -23.47
CA ALA A 172 8.30 18.90 -24.87
C ALA A 172 7.22 19.94 -25.18
N TYR A 173 6.34 20.23 -24.21
CA TYR A 173 5.19 21.14 -24.35
C TYR A 173 5.12 22.18 -23.22
N PRO A 174 6.03 23.17 -23.18
CA PRO A 174 6.09 24.14 -22.07
C PRO A 174 4.82 24.98 -21.88
N LYS A 175 4.02 25.15 -22.95
CA LYS A 175 2.74 25.88 -22.88
C LYS A 175 1.69 25.17 -22.03
N GLU A 176 1.83 23.86 -21.80
CA GLU A 176 0.88 23.07 -21.01
C GLU A 176 1.17 23.10 -19.50
N ILE A 177 2.30 23.68 -19.09
CA ILE A 177 2.65 23.83 -17.67
C ILE A 177 1.54 24.57 -16.90
N THR A 178 0.89 25.57 -17.50
CA THR A 178 -0.23 26.29 -16.87
C THR A 178 -1.46 25.41 -16.71
N VAL A 179 -1.72 24.49 -17.64
CA VAL A 179 -2.82 23.52 -17.52
C VAL A 179 -2.52 22.57 -16.36
N TYR A 180 -1.30 22.04 -16.29
CA TYR A 180 -0.90 21.14 -15.21
C TYR A 180 -0.85 21.81 -13.84
N SER A 181 -0.62 23.13 -13.78
CA SER A 181 -0.79 23.91 -12.55
C SER A 181 -2.24 23.87 -12.05
N MET A 182 -3.22 24.02 -12.96
CA MET A 182 -4.64 23.87 -12.60
C MET A 182 -5.02 22.41 -12.27
N VAL A 183 -4.39 21.42 -12.91
CA VAL A 183 -4.59 20.00 -12.58
C VAL A 183 -4.12 19.72 -11.16
N GLU A 184 -2.95 20.26 -10.78
CA GLU A 184 -2.40 20.14 -9.43
C GLU A 184 -3.37 20.68 -8.38
N GLU A 185 -3.96 21.86 -8.58
CA GLU A 185 -4.96 22.43 -7.68
C GLU A 185 -6.14 21.49 -7.42
N HIS A 186 -6.65 20.83 -8.46
CA HIS A 186 -7.71 19.84 -8.32
C HIS A 186 -7.23 18.58 -7.59
N LEU A 187 -5.99 18.15 -7.83
CA LEU A 187 -5.42 16.95 -7.21
C LEU A 187 -5.24 17.08 -5.70
N ARG A 188 -5.07 18.30 -5.15
CA ARG A 188 -4.93 18.55 -3.71
C ARG A 188 -6.00 17.87 -2.86
N THR A 189 -7.24 17.82 -3.37
CA THR A 189 -8.38 17.20 -2.69
C THR A 189 -8.73 15.81 -3.21
N LEU A 190 -8.09 15.36 -4.30
CA LEU A 190 -8.46 14.12 -5.01
C LEU A 190 -7.50 12.96 -4.78
N SER A 191 -6.18 13.20 -4.78
CA SER A 191 -5.20 12.13 -4.50
C SER A 191 -3.90 12.75 -3.97
N PRO A 192 -3.50 12.45 -2.72
CA PRO A 192 -2.29 13.02 -2.14
C PRO A 192 -1.03 12.58 -2.89
N PHE A 193 -1.00 11.34 -3.40
CA PHE A 193 0.12 10.80 -4.15
C PHE A 193 0.26 11.45 -5.53
N ALA A 194 -0.84 11.60 -6.26
CA ALA A 194 -0.83 12.27 -7.57
C ALA A 194 -0.51 13.77 -7.43
N HIS A 195 -1.10 14.43 -6.43
CA HIS A 195 -0.81 15.81 -6.08
C HIS A 195 0.67 16.03 -5.80
N GLN A 196 1.26 15.28 -4.86
CA GLN A 196 2.68 15.39 -4.51
C GLN A 196 3.58 15.15 -5.74
N THR A 197 3.22 14.17 -6.57
CA THR A 197 3.94 13.91 -7.83
C THR A 197 3.96 15.13 -8.73
N LEU A 198 2.78 15.70 -9.02
CA LEU A 198 2.66 16.79 -9.97
C LEU A 198 3.24 18.10 -9.42
N ALA A 199 2.99 18.41 -8.15
CA ALA A 199 3.55 19.58 -7.48
C ALA A 199 5.08 19.59 -7.55
N GLN A 200 5.73 18.47 -7.22
CA GLN A 200 7.18 18.36 -7.32
C GLN A 200 7.71 18.49 -8.76
N CYS A 201 6.99 17.95 -9.74
CA CYS A 201 7.35 18.13 -11.15
C CYS A 201 7.23 19.59 -11.59
N LEU A 202 6.19 20.31 -11.15
CA LEU A 202 5.96 21.72 -11.49
C LEU A 202 7.02 22.64 -10.87
N MET A 203 7.46 22.37 -9.64
CA MET A 203 8.54 23.12 -8.97
C MET A 203 9.85 23.14 -9.78
N VAL A 204 10.12 22.13 -10.62
CA VAL A 204 11.29 22.11 -11.52
C VAL A 204 11.21 23.22 -12.58
N PHE A 205 10.02 23.58 -13.02
CA PHE A 205 9.79 24.60 -14.06
C PHE A 205 9.41 25.97 -13.49
N GLN A 206 8.99 26.04 -12.23
CA GLN A 206 8.55 27.26 -11.55
C GLN A 206 9.24 27.43 -10.18
N PRO A 207 10.59 27.51 -10.12
CA PRO A 207 11.32 27.57 -8.84
C PRO A 207 11.06 28.87 -8.05
N ASP A 208 10.75 29.97 -8.75
CA ASP A 208 10.49 31.29 -8.17
C ASP A 208 9.00 31.66 -8.15
N GLY A 209 8.12 30.72 -8.53
CA GLY A 209 6.67 30.94 -8.47
C GLY A 209 6.25 31.20 -7.03
N GLU A 210 5.40 32.20 -6.79
CA GLU A 210 4.78 32.41 -5.48
C GLU A 210 4.27 31.05 -4.96
N ASN A 211 4.85 30.57 -3.85
CA ASN A 211 4.79 29.23 -3.26
C ASN A 211 3.37 28.70 -2.93
N ASN A 212 2.45 28.73 -3.88
CA ASN A 212 1.08 28.29 -3.74
C ASN A 212 0.90 26.81 -4.05
N MET A 213 1.97 26.00 -3.99
CA MET A 213 1.91 24.53 -4.12
C MET A 213 2.24 23.88 -2.77
N PRO A 214 1.27 23.79 -1.83
CA PRO A 214 1.51 23.20 -0.53
C PRO A 214 1.74 21.69 -0.67
N LEU A 215 2.89 21.18 -0.25
CA LEU A 215 3.11 19.74 -0.16
C LEU A 215 2.40 19.19 1.10
N PRO A 216 1.97 17.91 1.09
CA PRO A 216 1.41 17.29 2.28
C PRO A 216 2.41 17.29 3.45
N ASP A 217 1.96 17.72 4.64
CA ASP A 217 2.77 17.69 5.87
C ASP A 217 2.82 16.29 6.52
N THR A 218 2.01 15.35 6.01
CA THR A 218 1.87 13.99 6.55
C THR A 218 2.18 12.93 5.51
N PRO A 219 2.79 11.80 5.90
CA PRO A 219 3.00 10.65 5.01
C PRO A 219 1.74 10.21 4.25
N GLY A 220 1.84 9.86 2.98
CA GLY A 220 0.67 9.56 2.13
C GLY A 220 -0.19 8.40 2.62
N PHE A 221 0.39 7.40 3.31
CA PHE A 221 -0.37 6.27 3.88
C PHE A 221 -0.87 6.52 5.32
N SER A 222 -0.73 7.73 5.87
CA SER A 222 -1.10 8.01 7.26
C SER A 222 -2.54 7.65 7.59
N PHE A 223 -3.46 7.89 6.66
CA PHE A 223 -4.89 7.61 6.82
C PHE A 223 -5.18 6.13 7.14
N ILE A 224 -4.34 5.19 6.71
CA ILE A 224 -4.54 3.75 6.95
C ILE A 224 -3.49 3.16 7.88
N ALA A 225 -2.23 3.54 7.72
CA ALA A 225 -1.14 3.02 8.55
C ALA A 225 -1.23 3.56 9.98
N GLY A 226 -1.63 4.81 10.18
CA GLY A 226 -1.78 5.42 11.50
C GLY A 226 -2.76 4.66 12.40
N PRO A 227 -4.02 4.45 11.96
CA PRO A 227 -4.99 3.65 12.71
C PRO A 227 -4.53 2.21 13.01
N ILE A 228 -3.85 1.54 12.06
CA ILE A 228 -3.29 0.20 12.28
C ILE A 228 -2.17 0.24 13.33
N GLN A 229 -1.28 1.23 13.28
CA GLN A 229 -0.23 1.39 14.28
C GLN A 229 -0.81 1.65 15.67
N GLN A 230 -1.86 2.47 15.76
CA GLN A 230 -2.53 2.75 17.03
C GLN A 230 -3.18 1.48 17.61
N LEU A 231 -3.79 0.67 16.76
CA LEU A 231 -4.35 -0.62 17.14
C LEU A 231 -3.31 -1.53 17.80
N PHE A 232 -2.08 -1.61 17.28
CA PHE A 232 -1.00 -2.42 17.86
C PHE A 232 -0.34 -1.80 19.09
N LYS A 233 -0.44 -0.47 19.28
CA LYS A 233 0.03 0.25 20.47
C LYS A 233 -0.90 0.10 21.66
N GLU A 234 -2.21 0.27 21.42
CA GLU A 234 -3.21 0.36 22.48
C GLU A 234 -3.74 -1.02 22.93
N ASN A 235 -3.77 -2.00 22.02
CA ASN A 235 -4.32 -3.31 22.34
C ASN A 235 -3.22 -4.28 22.77
N SER A 236 -3.25 -4.68 24.03
CA SER A 236 -2.53 -5.84 24.55
C SER A 236 -3.39 -7.11 24.48
N CYS A 237 -4.03 -7.36 23.33
CA CYS A 237 -4.76 -8.61 23.11
C CYS A 237 -3.80 -9.70 22.61
N SER A 238 -4.20 -10.96 22.72
CA SER A 238 -3.38 -12.05 22.18
C SER A 238 -3.26 -11.94 20.66
N LEU A 239 -2.15 -12.41 20.08
CA LEU A 239 -2.01 -12.40 18.62
C LEU A 239 -3.14 -13.15 17.89
N ARG A 240 -3.74 -14.16 18.54
CA ARG A 240 -4.92 -14.85 18.03
C ARG A 240 -6.14 -13.94 17.89
N GLU A 241 -6.37 -13.07 18.87
CA GLU A 241 -7.45 -12.08 18.81
C GLU A 241 -7.14 -11.01 17.77
N MET A 242 -5.88 -10.57 17.70
CA MET A 242 -5.42 -9.66 16.67
C MET A 242 -5.66 -10.21 15.25
N PHE A 243 -5.40 -11.50 14.99
CA PHE A 243 -5.70 -12.11 13.70
C PHE A 243 -7.18 -12.08 13.33
N LYS A 244 -8.08 -12.27 14.31
CA LYS A 244 -9.53 -12.16 14.07
C LYS A 244 -9.90 -10.74 13.69
N LEU A 245 -9.36 -9.77 14.43
CA LEU A 245 -9.59 -8.35 14.18
C LEU A 245 -9.07 -7.96 12.80
N LEU A 246 -7.83 -8.31 12.45
CA LEU A 246 -7.24 -8.05 11.13
C LEU A 246 -8.02 -8.71 10.00
N SER A 247 -8.62 -9.88 10.22
CA SER A 247 -9.49 -10.52 9.22
C SER A 247 -10.77 -9.73 8.96
N VAL A 248 -11.37 -9.14 10.01
CA VAL A 248 -12.53 -8.24 9.87
C VAL A 248 -12.12 -6.95 9.16
N LEU A 249 -10.96 -6.39 9.52
CA LEU A 249 -10.44 -5.19 8.86
C LEU A 249 -10.08 -5.43 7.39
N ALA A 250 -9.58 -6.61 7.02
CA ALA A 250 -9.34 -6.95 5.62
C ALA A 250 -10.63 -6.91 4.79
N ALA A 251 -11.73 -7.45 5.32
CA ALA A 251 -13.03 -7.37 4.66
C ALA A 251 -13.53 -5.92 4.54
N ARG A 252 -13.34 -5.12 5.60
CA ARG A 252 -13.68 -3.68 5.58
C ARG A 252 -12.83 -2.91 4.57
N PHE A 253 -11.53 -3.16 4.51
CA PHE A 253 -10.61 -2.58 3.53
C PHE A 253 -11.09 -2.85 2.09
N GLN A 254 -11.47 -4.10 1.80
CA GLN A 254 -12.02 -4.46 0.48
C GLN A 254 -13.30 -3.68 0.17
N GLN A 255 -14.21 -3.55 1.14
CA GLN A 255 -15.44 -2.78 0.94
C GLN A 255 -15.17 -1.29 0.70
N THR A 256 -14.31 -0.68 1.53
CA THR A 256 -14.05 0.75 1.50
C THR A 256 -13.21 1.17 0.30
N TYR A 257 -12.20 0.39 -0.08
CA TYR A 257 -11.19 0.84 -1.04
C TYR A 257 -11.17 0.03 -2.33
N THR A 258 -11.43 -1.28 -2.29
CA THR A 258 -11.40 -2.13 -3.49
C THR A 258 -12.70 -2.08 -4.28
N HIS A 259 -13.84 -2.20 -3.59
CA HIS A 259 -15.17 -2.28 -4.21
C HIS A 259 -15.87 -0.93 -4.35
N SER A 260 -15.41 0.10 -3.65
CA SER A 260 -15.93 1.47 -3.81
C SER A 260 -15.56 2.03 -5.19
N SER A 261 -16.44 2.84 -5.78
CA SER A 261 -16.13 3.61 -6.99
C SER A 261 -15.33 4.89 -6.70
N THR A 262 -15.21 5.29 -5.44
CA THR A 262 -14.57 6.53 -5.01
C THR A 262 -13.56 6.26 -3.90
N MET A 263 -12.51 7.07 -3.84
CA MET A 263 -11.47 7.00 -2.82
C MET A 263 -11.54 8.21 -1.90
N SER A 264 -11.45 7.97 -0.59
CA SER A 264 -11.32 9.01 0.42
C SER A 264 -9.94 8.89 1.07
N TRP A 265 -8.97 9.63 0.53
CA TRP A 265 -7.58 9.59 1.01
C TRP A 265 -7.35 10.33 2.33
N THR A 266 -8.28 11.20 2.71
CA THR A 266 -8.19 12.07 3.89
C THR A 266 -8.96 11.53 5.09
N GLN A 267 -9.82 10.53 4.88
CA GLN A 267 -10.56 9.89 5.95
C GLN A 267 -9.75 8.71 6.50
N ASP A 268 -9.51 8.73 7.80
CA ASP A 268 -8.84 7.64 8.48
C ASP A 268 -9.61 6.33 8.29
N PHE A 269 -8.86 5.26 8.08
CA PHE A 269 -9.39 3.91 8.01
C PHE A 269 -9.99 3.52 9.35
N ASP A 270 -11.29 3.22 9.33
CA ASP A 270 -12.01 2.82 10.53
C ASP A 270 -11.52 1.44 11.02
N VAL A 271 -10.77 1.46 12.13
CA VAL A 271 -10.32 0.25 12.83
C VAL A 271 -11.24 -0.14 14.00
N SER A 272 -12.33 0.59 14.23
CA SER A 272 -13.25 0.31 15.32
C SER A 272 -13.97 -1.02 15.10
N LEU A 273 -14.08 -1.81 16.16
CA LEU A 273 -14.84 -3.06 16.11
C LEU A 273 -16.33 -2.74 16.25
N PRO A 274 -17.21 -3.42 15.49
CA PRO A 274 -18.63 -3.39 15.79
C PRO A 274 -18.80 -3.82 17.26
N HIS A 275 -19.47 -2.99 18.05
CA HIS A 275 -19.89 -3.40 19.39
C HIS A 275 -20.93 -4.49 19.22
N ILE A 276 -20.51 -5.75 19.25
CA ILE A 276 -21.44 -6.86 19.35
C ILE A 276 -21.85 -6.88 20.82
N SER A 277 -22.96 -6.22 21.13
CA SER A 277 -23.68 -6.44 22.39
C SER A 277 -24.02 -7.93 22.45
N THR A 278 -23.26 -8.70 23.21
CA THR A 278 -23.71 -10.03 23.64
C THR A 278 -24.84 -9.80 24.63
N GLU A 279 -26.08 -9.79 24.15
CA GLU A 279 -27.23 -10.05 25.01
C GLU A 279 -27.16 -11.51 25.49
N GLU A 280 -27.32 -11.65 26.81
CA GLU A 280 -27.22 -12.87 27.62
C GLU A 280 -28.30 -13.92 27.30
#